data_AF-A0A939G7N6-F1
#
_entry.id   AF-A0A939G7N6-F1
#
_cell.length_a   1.000
_cell.length_b   1.000
_cell.length_c   1.000
_cell.angle_alpha   90.00
_cell.angle_beta   90.00
_cell.angle_gamma   90.00
#
_symmetry.space_group_name_H-M   'P 1'
#
loop_
_entity.id
_entity.type
_entity.pdbx_description
1 polymer ?
#
loop_
_entity_poly.entity_id
_entity_poly.type
_entity_poly.pdbx_seq_one_letter_code
_entity_poly.pdbx_strand_id
1 'polypeptide(L)' 'MLAIDIQNQPDRYIISIAKTAMDKDALLRLLQNLQLEQLAQKIDFDDSLLELGDEINTGWWQANKQRFINEQL' A
#
# COMPACT_ATOMS: atom_id res chain seq x y z
N MET A 1 -12.25 -33.60 4.49
CA MET A 1 -11.32 -32.49 4.79
C MET A 1 -11.80 -31.27 4.03
N LEU A 2 -11.98 -30.14 4.71
CA LEU A 2 -12.35 -28.90 4.03
C LEU A 2 -11.14 -28.36 3.25
N ALA A 3 -11.38 -27.86 2.04
CA ALA A 3 -10.35 -27.32 1.16
C ALA A 3 -9.68 -26.06 1.74
N ILE A 4 -10.41 -25.32 2.57
CA ILE A 4 -9.98 -24.13 3.30
C ILE A 4 -10.55 -24.24 4.72
N ASP A 5 -9.71 -24.00 5.72
CA ASP A 5 -10.05 -23.94 7.14
C ASP A 5 -9.55 -22.62 7.73
N ILE A 6 -10.38 -21.98 8.57
CA ILE A 6 -10.06 -20.70 9.18
C ILE A 6 -10.23 -20.84 10.69
N GLN A 7 -9.16 -20.60 11.42
CA GLN A 7 -9.15 -20.59 12.87
C GLN A 7 -8.95 -19.17 13.36
N ASN A 8 -9.87 -18.72 14.21
CA ASN A 8 -9.81 -17.43 14.86
C ASN A 8 -9.16 -17.59 16.24
N GLN A 9 -7.99 -16.99 16.43
CA GLN A 9 -7.30 -16.92 17.71
C GLN A 9 -7.31 -15.47 18.22
N PRO A 10 -7.16 -15.23 19.53
CA PRO A 10 -7.25 -13.89 20.11
C PRO A 10 -6.33 -12.84 19.48
N ASP A 11 -5.17 -13.24 18.96
CA ASP A 11 -4.14 -12.36 18.40
C ASP A 11 -3.94 -12.51 16.88
N ARG A 12 -4.57 -13.52 16.24
CA ARG A 12 -4.31 -13.86 14.84
C ARG A 12 -5.41 -14.70 14.20
N TYR A 13 -5.52 -14.60 12.89
CA TYR A 13 -6.25 -15.57 12.07
C TYR A 13 -5.26 -16.58 11.48
N ILE A 14 -5.58 -17.87 11.56
CA ILE A 14 -4.84 -18.95 10.89
C ILE A 14 -5.69 -19.47 9.75
N ILE A 15 -5.20 -19.32 8.52
CA ILE A 15 -5.85 -19.83 7.31
C ILE A 15 -5.06 -21.04 6.82
N SER A 16 -5.68 -22.21 6.83
CA SER A 16 -5.11 -23.45 6.31
C SER A 16 -5.76 -23.79 4.98
N ILE A 17 -4.95 -23.93 3.93
CA ILE A 17 -5.44 -24.23 2.58
C ILE A 17 -4.80 -25.51 2.08
N ALA A 18 -5.63 -26.46 1.64
CA ALA A 18 -5.14 -27.70 1.06
C ALA A 18 -4.43 -27.41 -0.28
N LYS A 19 -3.27 -28.02 -0.50
CA LYS A 19 -2.51 -27.87 -1.77
C LYS A 19 -3.29 -28.34 -3.00
N THR A 20 -4.31 -29.19 -2.82
CA THR A 20 -5.21 -29.65 -3.88
C THR A 20 -6.26 -28.61 -4.25
N ALA A 21 -6.49 -27.60 -3.41
CA ALA A 21 -7.51 -26.58 -3.59
C ALA A 21 -6.98 -25.34 -4.33
N MET A 22 -5.66 -25.10 -4.26
CA MET A 22 -5.05 -23.91 -4.81
C MET A 22 -3.60 -24.17 -5.20
N ASP A 23 -3.23 -23.74 -6.41
CA ASP A 23 -1.85 -23.76 -6.86
C ASP A 23 -1.02 -22.62 -6.25
N LYS A 24 0.29 -22.69 -6.47
CA LYS A 24 1.25 -21.75 -5.88
C LYS A 24 1.05 -20.31 -6.39
N ASP A 25 0.68 -20.13 -7.64
CA ASP A 25 0.57 -18.81 -8.27
C ASP A 25 -0.68 -18.09 -7.78
N ALA A 26 -1.79 -18.82 -7.63
CA ALA A 26 -3.01 -18.34 -7.01
C ALA A 26 -2.79 -17.94 -5.54
N LEU A 27 -2.04 -18.74 -4.78
CA LEU A 27 -1.66 -18.39 -3.40
C LEU A 27 -0.83 -17.10 -3.33
N LEU A 28 0.14 -16.94 -4.24
CA LEU A 28 1.00 -15.76 -4.27
C LEU A 28 0.20 -14.49 -4.56
N ARG A 29 -0.74 -14.56 -5.51
CA ARG A 29 -1.65 -13.44 -5.83
C ARG A 29 -2.54 -13.07 -4.65
N LEU A 30 -3.07 -14.06 -3.93
CA LEU A 30 -3.87 -13.82 -2.73
C LEU A 30 -3.06 -13.05 -1.67
N LEU A 31 -1.81 -13.47 -1.42
CA LEU A 31 -0.95 -12.79 -0.45
C LEU A 31 -0.59 -11.36 -0.89
N GLN A 32 -0.33 -11.14 -2.17
CA GLN A 32 -0.05 -9.81 -2.72
C GLN A 32 -1.26 -8.88 -2.57
N ASN A 33 -2.47 -9.36 -2.86
CA ASN A 33 -3.69 -8.58 -2.71
C ASN A 33 -3.94 -8.21 -1.25
N LEU A 34 -3.75 -9.14 -0.31
CA LEU A 34 -3.89 -8.84 1.12
C LEU A 34 -2.88 -7.77 1.60
N GLN A 35 -1.64 -7.82 1.11
CA GLN A 35 -0.65 -6.78 1.41
C GLN A 35 -1.03 -5.43 0.81
N LEU A 36 -1.52 -5.44 -0.44
CA LEU A 36 -1.95 -4.23 -1.13
C LEU A 36 -3.15 -3.59 -0.42
N GLU A 37 -4.14 -4.38 0.01
CA GLU A 37 -5.29 -3.88 0.77
C GLU A 37 -4.87 -3.30 2.11
N GLN A 38 -3.91 -3.90 2.81
CA GLN A 38 -3.36 -3.32 4.05
C GLN A 38 -2.61 -2.01 3.80
N LEU A 39 -1.86 -1.91 2.70
CA LEU A 39 -1.19 -0.67 2.33
C LEU A 39 -2.19 0.40 1.90
N ALA A 40 -3.19 0.05 1.10
CA ALA A 40 -4.26 0.94 0.68
C ALA A 40 -5.06 1.46 1.87
N GLN A 41 -5.41 0.60 2.82
CA GLN A 41 -6.04 1.03 4.08
C GLN A 41 -5.15 2.01 4.85
N LYS A 42 -3.84 1.76 4.96
CA LYS A 42 -2.92 2.70 5.61
C LYS A 42 -2.82 4.04 4.87
N ILE A 43 -2.86 4.02 3.54
CA ILE A 43 -2.80 5.23 2.70
C ILE A 43 -4.10 6.03 2.81
N ASP A 44 -5.26 5.37 2.93
CA ASP A 44 -6.57 6.00 3.14
C ASP A 44 -6.68 6.70 4.52
N PHE A 45 -5.74 6.45 5.44
CA PHE A 45 -5.64 7.13 6.74
C PHE A 45 -4.63 8.29 6.77
N ASP A 46 -3.81 8.46 5.74
CA ASP A 46 -2.65 9.36 5.83
C ASP A 46 -2.83 10.59 4.95
N ASP A 47 -3.80 11.44 5.31
CA ASP A 47 -3.84 12.85 4.84
C ASP A 47 -2.48 13.56 5.07
N SER A 48 -1.67 13.06 6.00
CA SER A 48 -0.30 13.55 6.23
C SER A 48 0.68 13.24 5.09
N LEU A 49 0.44 12.20 4.28
CA LEU A 49 1.23 11.94 3.06
C LEU A 49 0.91 12.95 1.96
N LEU A 50 -0.35 13.42 1.88
CA LEU A 50 -0.73 14.52 0.99
C LEU A 50 -0.08 15.83 1.44
N GLU A 51 -0.11 16.13 2.74
CA GLU A 51 0.58 17.29 3.32
C GLU A 51 2.10 17.24 3.07
N LEU A 52 2.73 16.08 3.24
CA LEU A 52 4.17 15.90 2.96
C LEU A 52 4.48 16.10 1.46
N GLY A 53 3.61 15.60 0.57
CA GLY A 53 3.75 15.81 -0.87
C GLY A 53 3.63 17.28 -1.27
N ASP A 54 2.71 18.01 -0.66
CA ASP A 54 2.52 19.45 -0.87
C ASP A 54 3.68 20.27 -0.29
N GLU A 55 4.22 19.90 0.88
CA GLU A 55 5.40 20.54 1.46
C GLU A 55 6.65 20.35 0.59
N ILE A 56 6.89 19.13 0.08
CA ILE A 56 8.02 18.83 -0.80
C ILE A 56 7.92 19.62 -2.12
N ASN A 57 6.74 19.63 -2.75
CA ASN A 57 6.53 20.38 -3.99
C ASN A 57 6.68 21.89 -3.77
N THR A 58 6.12 22.42 -2.68
CA THR A 58 6.20 23.84 -2.33
C THR A 58 7.64 24.25 -2.03
N GLY A 59 8.37 23.45 -1.24
CA GLY A 59 9.78 23.69 -0.92
C GLY A 59 10.68 23.63 -2.15
N TRP A 60 10.44 22.66 -3.04
CA TRP A 60 11.20 22.55 -4.30
C TRP A 60 10.93 23.75 -5.22
N TRP A 61 9.67 24.18 -5.35
CA TRP A 61 9.32 25.33 -6.16
C TRP A 61 9.88 26.63 -5.59
N GLN A 62 9.82 26.86 -4.28
CA GLN A 62 10.45 28.03 -3.67
C GLN A 62 11.96 28.10 -3.92
N ALA A 63 12.65 26.96 -3.84
CA ALA A 63 14.10 26.89 -4.04
C ALA A 63 14.54 26.98 -5.51
N ASN A 64 13.69 26.55 -6.47
CA ASN A 64 14.09 26.41 -7.87
C ASN A 64 13.37 27.34 -8.85
N LYS A 65 12.30 28.04 -8.43
CA LYS A 65 11.48 28.91 -9.30
C LYS A 65 12.28 30.02 -9.99
N GLN A 66 13.27 30.61 -9.31
CA GLN A 66 14.17 31.61 -9.92
C GLN A 66 14.96 31.09 -11.13
N ARG A 67 15.22 29.77 -11.20
CA ARG A 67 15.97 29.16 -12.30
C ARG A 67 15.10 28.89 -13.53
N PHE A 68 13.79 28.76 -13.35
CA PHE A 68 12.85 28.40 -14.41
C PHE A 68 11.98 29.57 -14.86
N ILE A 69 11.81 30.61 -14.03
CA ILE A 69 11.19 31.86 -14.42
C ILE A 69 12.32 32.87 -14.68
N ASN A 70 12.80 32.89 -15.92
CA ASN A 70 13.50 34.06 -16.45
C ASN A 70 12.47 35.18 -16.53
N GLU A 71 12.35 36.01 -15.50
CA GLU A 71 11.85 37.37 -15.67
C GLU A 71 12.91 38.15 -16.46
N GLN A 72 12.84 38.05 -17.79
CA GLN A 72 13.48 39.02 -18.66
C GLN A 72 12.75 40.35 -18.46
N LEU A 73 13.31 41.21 -17.59
CA LEU A 73 13.17 42.66 -17.69
C LEU A 73 14.17 43.20 -18.71
#